data_AF-A0A9W8L8F6-F1
#
_entry.id   AF-A0A9W8L8F6-F1
#
_cell.length_a   1.000
_cell.length_b   1.000
_cell.length_c   1.000
_cell.angle_alpha   90.00
_cell.angle_beta   90.00
_cell.angle_gamma   90.00
#
_symmetry.space_group_name_H-M   'P 1'
#
loop_
_entity.id
_entity.type
_entity.pdbx_description
1 polymer ?
#
loop_
_entity_poly.entity_id
_entity_poly.type
_entity_poly.pdbx_seq_one_letter_code
_entity_poly.pdbx_strand_id
1 'polypeptide(L)'
;MPSRVSSAAEEVEAMHKDEQFDMRFPSYLGFWKRSVPGLDEHPRFDMYDEPHKKRKQQILNDHPEIEELYGYDTNTVWITMATVCVQMGLAYVFGRILTDWHWTMVVVAYTVGGSFSTQIGIIFHEFTHNLCAATTLQNRWVGNFANIPLLVPLAQSFRRYHLEHHTYQGVYGYDPDLPLEWEIKLIGNDPVKKFLWLIIYGVMYIGRGLAQQKQLS
;
A
#
# COMPACT_ATOMS: atom_id res chain seq x y z
N MET A 1 43.49 26.55 -12.77
CA MET A 1 43.20 25.35 -13.61
C MET A 1 42.37 24.38 -12.76
N PRO A 2 41.43 23.62 -13.34
CA PRO A 2 39.99 23.87 -13.20
C PRO A 2 39.20 22.97 -12.21
N SER A 3 38.01 23.50 -11.90
CA SER A 3 36.70 22.90 -11.54
C SER A 3 36.54 21.94 -10.35
N ARG A 4 35.77 22.45 -9.38
CA ARG A 4 34.54 21.85 -8.79
C ARG A 4 34.40 20.34 -8.99
N VAL A 5 34.57 19.57 -7.92
CA VAL A 5 33.76 18.37 -7.74
C VAL A 5 32.55 18.84 -6.96
N SER A 6 31.52 19.28 -7.69
CA SER A 6 30.23 19.48 -7.03
C SER A 6 29.77 18.10 -6.56
N SER A 7 29.28 18.00 -5.33
CA SER A 7 28.72 16.72 -4.88
C SER A 7 27.63 16.30 -5.88
N ALA A 8 27.39 15.00 -6.08
CA ALA A 8 26.32 14.56 -6.97
C ALA A 8 24.97 15.22 -6.62
N ALA A 9 24.76 15.61 -5.35
CA ALA A 9 23.64 16.43 -4.92
C ALA A 9 23.70 17.88 -5.44
N GLU A 10 24.85 18.55 -5.35
CA GLU A 10 25.06 19.90 -5.90
C GLU A 10 25.04 19.94 -7.44
N GLU A 11 25.45 18.86 -8.09
CA GLU A 11 25.45 18.72 -9.56
C GLU A 11 24.03 18.52 -10.08
N VAL A 12 23.24 17.68 -9.38
CA VAL A 12 21.80 17.54 -9.61
C VAL A 12 21.08 18.86 -9.29
N GLU A 13 21.38 19.50 -8.16
CA GLU A 13 20.78 20.78 -7.75
C GLU A 13 21.19 21.93 -8.70
N ALA A 14 22.37 21.86 -9.31
CA ALA A 14 22.82 22.80 -10.34
C ALA A 14 22.21 22.53 -11.73
N MET A 15 21.95 21.27 -12.10
CA MET A 15 21.23 20.92 -13.33
C MET A 15 19.78 21.41 -13.33
N HIS A 16 19.18 21.54 -12.14
CA HIS A 16 17.79 21.97 -11.95
C HIS A 16 17.68 23.37 -11.32
N LYS A 17 18.76 24.14 -11.30
CA LYS A 17 18.81 25.47 -10.65
C LYS A 17 17.89 26.50 -11.30
N ASP A 18 17.56 26.29 -12.58
CA ASP A 18 16.61 27.08 -13.37
C ASP A 18 15.20 26.43 -13.43
N GLU A 19 15.01 25.25 -12.85
CA GLU A 19 13.69 24.63 -12.69
C GLU A 19 13.02 25.12 -11.41
N GLN A 20 12.52 26.35 -11.44
CA GLN A 20 11.59 26.81 -10.40
C GLN A 20 10.27 27.29 -10.99
N PHE A 21 9.37 26.33 -11.24
CA PHE A 21 7.91 26.45 -11.07
C PHE A 21 7.33 25.03 -10.89
N ASP A 22 6.56 24.80 -9.83
CA ASP A 22 5.74 23.60 -9.64
C ASP A 22 4.34 23.88 -10.16
N MET A 23 4.00 23.18 -11.22
CA MET A 23 2.97 23.65 -12.10
C MET A 23 1.81 22.69 -12.22
N ARG A 24 1.91 21.43 -11.77
CA ARG A 24 1.04 20.33 -12.23
C ARG A 24 0.59 20.47 -13.69
N PHE A 25 1.49 20.97 -14.53
CA PHE A 25 1.18 21.38 -15.90
C PHE A 25 1.76 20.34 -16.85
N PRO A 26 0.99 19.74 -17.77
CA PRO A 26 -0.47 19.81 -17.91
C PRO A 26 -1.25 18.88 -16.95
N SER A 27 -0.58 18.03 -16.16
CA SER A 27 -1.16 17.32 -14.98
C SER A 27 -0.17 16.53 -14.11
N TYR A 28 1.12 16.39 -14.51
CA TYR A 28 2.36 16.66 -13.72
C TYR A 28 3.60 15.90 -14.28
N LEU A 29 4.66 16.65 -14.60
CA LEU A 29 6.06 16.22 -14.71
C LEU A 29 6.89 17.17 -13.83
N GLY A 30 7.38 16.67 -12.69
CA GLY A 30 8.19 17.42 -11.73
C GLY A 30 9.01 16.48 -10.84
N PHE A 31 10.08 17.01 -10.23
CA PHE A 31 10.97 16.26 -9.37
C PHE A 31 10.42 16.16 -7.95
N TRP A 32 10.18 14.94 -7.47
CA TRP A 32 9.94 14.71 -6.05
C TRP A 32 11.23 14.98 -5.28
N LYS A 33 11.19 15.92 -4.34
CA LYS A 33 12.23 15.98 -3.31
C LYS A 33 12.14 14.68 -2.52
N ARG A 34 13.13 13.82 -2.70
CA ARG A 34 13.26 12.58 -1.92
C ARG A 34 14.24 12.80 -0.80
N SER A 35 14.02 12.14 0.34
CA SER A 35 15.04 12.06 1.36
C SER A 35 16.14 11.13 0.86
N VAL A 36 17.40 11.57 0.96
CA VAL A 36 18.56 10.79 0.57
C VAL A 36 19.06 10.01 1.80
N PRO A 37 19.06 8.66 1.76
CA PRO A 37 19.53 7.86 2.89
C PRO A 37 20.98 8.22 3.25
N GLY A 38 21.21 8.52 4.54
CA GLY A 38 22.53 8.88 5.07
C GLY A 38 22.90 10.36 4.94
N LEU A 39 22.09 11.16 4.24
CA LEU A 39 22.22 12.63 4.18
C LEU A 39 21.08 13.33 4.94
N ASP A 40 19.85 12.87 4.71
CA ASP A 40 18.65 13.46 5.32
C ASP A 40 18.17 12.66 6.53
N GLU A 41 17.85 13.34 7.63
CA GLU A 41 17.36 12.72 8.87
C GLU A 41 15.84 12.54 8.91
N HIS A 42 15.10 13.26 8.07
CA HIS A 42 13.64 13.29 8.06
C HIS A 42 13.05 13.02 6.67
N PRO A 43 11.81 12.48 6.60
CA PRO A 43 11.07 12.44 5.35
C PRO A 43 10.94 13.83 4.73
N ARG A 44 10.86 13.89 3.41
CA ARG A 44 10.57 15.14 2.69
C ARG A 44 9.08 15.41 2.74
N PHE A 45 8.75 16.68 2.93
CA PHE A 45 7.38 17.19 2.91
C PHE A 45 7.19 18.04 1.67
N ASP A 46 5.97 17.98 1.13
CA ASP A 46 5.49 18.81 0.06
C ASP A 46 4.29 19.62 0.56
N MET A 47 4.16 20.86 0.09
CA MET A 47 3.09 21.79 0.44
C MET A 47 2.03 21.90 -0.68
N TYR A 48 2.20 21.19 -1.80
CA TYR A 48 1.23 21.16 -2.90
C TYR A 48 0.03 20.23 -2.61
N ASP A 49 -1.11 20.52 -3.24
CA ASP A 49 -2.31 19.67 -3.15
C ASP A 49 -2.18 18.39 -3.98
N GLU A 50 -2.90 17.35 -3.55
CA GLU A 50 -2.76 16.00 -4.07
C GLU A 50 -2.87 15.92 -5.61
N PRO A 51 -1.95 15.19 -6.27
CA PRO A 51 -1.81 15.23 -7.72
C PRO A 51 -2.83 14.35 -8.46
N HIS A 52 -3.44 13.37 -7.81
CA HIS A 52 -4.23 12.32 -8.47
C HIS A 52 -5.57 12.85 -9.00
N LYS A 53 -6.30 13.69 -8.24
CA LYS A 53 -7.58 14.25 -8.72
C LYS A 53 -7.44 15.09 -9.98
N LYS A 54 -6.45 16.00 -10.02
CA LYS A 54 -6.22 16.85 -11.21
C LYS A 54 -5.78 16.04 -12.40
N ARG A 55 -4.91 15.05 -12.19
CA ARG A 55 -4.47 14.15 -13.23
C ARG A 55 -5.60 13.28 -13.79
N LYS A 56 -6.49 12.79 -12.93
CA LYS A 56 -7.70 12.10 -13.38
C LYS A 56 -8.53 13.00 -14.30
N GLN A 57 -8.80 14.24 -13.89
CA GLN A 57 -9.60 15.16 -14.68
C GLN A 57 -8.97 15.47 -16.05
N GLN A 58 -7.66 15.68 -16.10
CA GLN A 58 -6.96 15.90 -17.36
C GLN A 58 -7.04 14.67 -18.28
N ILE A 59 -6.76 13.48 -17.73
CA ILE A 59 -6.85 12.22 -18.49
C ILE A 59 -8.26 12.04 -19.06
N LEU A 60 -9.31 12.32 -18.29
CA LEU A 60 -10.69 12.19 -18.77
C LEU A 60 -11.10 13.24 -19.81
N ASN A 61 -10.53 14.45 -19.73
CA ASN A 61 -10.76 15.46 -20.77
C ASN A 61 -10.13 15.04 -22.11
N ASP A 62 -8.94 14.43 -22.06
CA ASP A 62 -8.19 14.00 -23.25
C ASP A 62 -8.69 12.64 -23.78
N HIS A 63 -9.20 11.78 -22.88
CA HIS A 63 -9.62 10.40 -23.14
C HIS A 63 -10.96 10.07 -22.45
N PRO A 64 -12.08 10.65 -22.92
CA PRO A 64 -13.40 10.40 -22.32
C PRO A 64 -13.85 8.93 -22.42
N GLU A 65 -13.31 8.15 -23.38
CA GLU A 65 -13.60 6.72 -23.55
C GLU A 65 -13.23 5.87 -22.32
N ILE A 66 -12.37 6.38 -21.43
CA ILE A 66 -12.00 5.69 -20.19
C ILE A 66 -13.20 5.53 -19.26
N GLU A 67 -14.18 6.44 -19.29
CA GLU A 67 -15.38 6.33 -18.47
C GLU A 67 -16.21 5.09 -18.84
N GLU A 68 -16.14 4.63 -20.10
CA GLU A 68 -16.81 3.41 -20.55
C GLU A 68 -16.23 2.14 -19.90
N LEU A 69 -14.99 2.22 -19.39
CA LEU A 69 -14.31 1.13 -18.69
C LEU A 69 -14.66 1.09 -17.19
N TYR A 70 -15.41 2.07 -16.67
CA TYR A 70 -15.76 2.11 -15.26
C TYR A 70 -16.76 1.01 -14.92
N GLY A 71 -16.43 0.22 -13.91
CA GLY A 71 -17.28 -0.87 -13.46
C GLY A 71 -16.62 -1.70 -12.39
N TYR A 72 -17.20 -2.87 -12.16
CA TYR A 72 -16.66 -3.89 -11.27
C TYR A 72 -16.32 -5.14 -12.09
N ASP A 73 -15.32 -5.89 -11.65
CA ASP A 73 -14.95 -7.17 -12.22
C ASP A 73 -15.42 -8.32 -11.33
N THR A 74 -16.40 -9.08 -11.83
CA THR A 74 -16.94 -10.26 -11.13
C THR A 74 -15.98 -11.44 -11.09
N ASN A 75 -14.92 -11.45 -11.92
CA ASN A 75 -13.87 -12.46 -11.84
C ASN A 75 -13.18 -12.45 -10.47
N THR A 76 -13.10 -11.29 -9.82
CA THR A 76 -12.53 -11.16 -8.47
C THR A 76 -13.28 -12.03 -7.45
N VAL A 77 -14.58 -12.28 -7.63
CA VAL A 77 -15.35 -13.19 -6.77
C VAL A 77 -14.86 -14.62 -6.91
N TRP A 78 -14.65 -15.10 -8.14
CA TRP A 78 -14.16 -16.45 -8.41
C TRP A 78 -12.70 -16.62 -7.98
N ILE A 79 -11.86 -15.62 -8.21
CA ILE A 79 -10.47 -15.58 -7.71
C ILE A 79 -10.45 -15.65 -6.18
N THR A 80 -11.37 -14.94 -5.52
CA THR A 80 -11.53 -15.00 -4.06
C THR A 80 -11.89 -16.40 -3.59
N MET A 81 -12.89 -17.03 -4.22
CA MET A 81 -13.29 -18.40 -3.88
C MET A 81 -12.13 -19.40 -4.04
N ALA A 82 -11.44 -19.35 -5.18
CA ALA A 82 -10.29 -20.20 -5.45
C ALA A 82 -9.17 -19.99 -4.42
N THR A 83 -8.87 -18.73 -4.10
CA THR A 83 -7.85 -18.34 -3.11
C THR A 83 -8.14 -18.93 -1.73
N VAL A 84 -9.38 -18.77 -1.25
CA VAL A 84 -9.79 -19.30 0.06
C VAL A 84 -9.76 -20.82 0.06
N CYS A 85 -10.27 -21.47 -0.99
CA CYS A 85 -10.26 -22.93 -1.12
C CYS A 85 -8.83 -23.50 -1.11
N VAL A 86 -7.88 -22.87 -1.81
CA VAL A 86 -6.48 -23.31 -1.83
C VAL A 86 -5.86 -23.18 -0.43
N GLN A 87 -6.00 -22.02 0.22
CA GLN A 87 -5.44 -21.81 1.55
C GLN A 87 -6.02 -22.77 2.59
N MET A 88 -7.35 -22.93 2.63
CA MET A 88 -8.02 -23.85 3.54
C MET A 88 -7.69 -25.32 3.23
N GLY A 89 -7.57 -25.66 1.94
CA GLY A 89 -7.17 -26.99 1.49
C GLY A 89 -5.74 -27.33 1.91
N LEU A 90 -4.79 -26.41 1.74
CA LEU A 90 -3.41 -26.58 2.20
C LEU A 90 -3.35 -26.73 3.73
N ALA A 91 -4.09 -25.89 4.46
CA ALA A 91 -4.19 -26.01 5.91
C ALA A 91 -4.73 -27.38 6.35
N TYR A 92 -5.75 -27.90 5.66
CA TYR A 92 -6.29 -29.23 5.93
C TYR A 92 -5.29 -30.35 5.60
N VAL A 93 -4.65 -30.30 4.43
CA VAL A 93 -3.68 -31.30 3.98
C VAL A 93 -2.52 -31.42 4.97
N PHE A 94 -1.88 -30.31 5.33
CA PHE A 94 -0.76 -30.34 6.27
C PHE A 94 -1.20 -30.52 7.72
N GLY A 95 -2.42 -30.12 8.08
CA GLY A 95 -2.96 -30.29 9.44
C GLY A 95 -3.51 -31.69 9.74
N ARG A 96 -3.93 -32.45 8.72
CA ARG A 96 -4.65 -33.73 8.91
C ARG A 96 -4.10 -34.92 8.13
N ILE A 97 -3.45 -34.72 6.98
CA ILE A 97 -3.00 -35.81 6.10
C ILE A 97 -1.48 -35.95 6.14
N LEU A 98 -0.75 -34.86 5.90
CA LEU A 98 0.71 -34.81 5.79
C LEU A 98 1.33 -34.17 7.04
N THR A 99 0.91 -34.62 8.23
CA THR A 99 1.26 -33.97 9.50
C THR A 99 2.76 -33.95 9.79
N ASP A 100 3.50 -34.94 9.28
CA ASP A 100 4.94 -35.10 9.55
C ASP A 100 5.82 -34.44 8.47
N TRP A 101 5.22 -33.81 7.46
CA TRP A 101 5.90 -33.22 6.31
C TRP A 101 6.31 -31.77 6.56
N HIS A 102 6.93 -31.49 7.71
CA HIS A 102 7.17 -30.13 8.19
C HIS A 102 7.99 -29.27 7.23
N TRP A 103 9.06 -29.80 6.64
CA TRP A 103 9.89 -29.03 5.70
C TRP A 103 9.16 -28.71 4.39
N THR A 104 8.42 -29.69 3.86
CA THR A 104 7.58 -29.47 2.67
C THR A 104 6.48 -28.45 2.97
N MET A 105 5.86 -28.53 4.15
CA MET A 105 4.87 -27.55 4.61
C MET A 105 5.48 -26.14 4.63
N VAL A 106 6.68 -25.96 5.18
CA VAL A 106 7.36 -24.65 5.22
C VAL A 106 7.59 -24.11 3.81
N VAL A 107 8.10 -24.92 2.88
CA VAL A 107 8.34 -24.50 1.50
C VAL A 107 7.04 -24.12 0.80
N VAL A 108 5.98 -24.92 0.95
CA VAL A 108 4.66 -24.65 0.35
C VAL A 108 4.01 -23.44 0.98
N ALA A 109 4.09 -23.28 2.30
CA ALA A 109 3.57 -22.12 3.01
C ALA A 109 4.25 -20.82 2.56
N TYR A 110 5.58 -20.84 2.39
CA TYR A 110 6.31 -19.66 1.93
C TYR A 110 5.99 -19.31 0.47
N THR A 111 6.01 -20.30 -0.41
CA THR A 111 5.83 -20.08 -1.85
C THR A 111 4.35 -19.90 -2.23
N VAL A 112 3.53 -20.92 -2.02
CA VAL A 112 2.11 -20.92 -2.39
C VAL A 112 1.30 -20.12 -1.37
N GLY A 113 1.45 -20.42 -0.08
CA GLY A 113 0.72 -19.73 0.98
C GLY A 113 1.01 -18.23 1.02
N GLY A 114 2.26 -17.81 0.87
CA GLY A 114 2.68 -16.41 0.79
C GLY A 114 2.12 -15.70 -0.45
N SER A 115 2.15 -16.36 -1.61
CA SER A 115 1.57 -15.82 -2.86
C SER A 115 0.07 -15.57 -2.72
N PHE A 116 -0.68 -16.54 -2.22
CA PHE A 116 -2.12 -16.38 -2.01
C PHE A 116 -2.45 -15.41 -0.87
N SER A 117 -1.58 -15.25 0.14
CA SER A 117 -1.75 -14.21 1.16
C SER A 117 -1.60 -12.81 0.56
N THR A 118 -0.65 -12.63 -0.37
CA THR A 118 -0.51 -11.39 -1.14
C THR A 118 -1.73 -11.15 -2.02
N GLN A 119 -2.25 -12.19 -2.68
CA GLN A 119 -3.49 -12.14 -3.45
C GLN A 119 -4.69 -11.67 -2.61
N ILE A 120 -4.80 -12.12 -1.35
CA ILE A 120 -5.85 -11.64 -0.42
C ILE A 120 -5.71 -10.13 -0.19
N GLY A 121 -4.49 -9.61 -0.06
CA GLY A 121 -4.26 -8.15 0.03
C GLY A 121 -4.76 -7.38 -1.20
N ILE A 122 -4.59 -7.94 -2.41
CA ILE A 122 -5.14 -7.36 -3.64
C ILE A 122 -6.67 -7.44 -3.64
N ILE A 123 -7.26 -8.58 -3.25
CA ILE A 123 -8.72 -8.71 -3.11
C ILE A 123 -9.25 -7.69 -2.09
N PHE A 124 -8.51 -7.45 -1.00
CA PHE A 124 -8.82 -6.44 0.00
C PHE A 124 -8.86 -5.02 -0.57
N HIS A 125 -7.90 -4.69 -1.43
CA HIS A 125 -7.89 -3.45 -2.20
C HIS A 125 -9.14 -3.32 -3.07
N GLU A 126 -9.43 -4.31 -3.91
CA GLU A 126 -10.54 -4.26 -4.87
C GLU A 126 -11.91 -4.14 -4.18
N PHE A 127 -12.20 -4.94 -3.15
CA PHE A 127 -13.51 -4.86 -2.49
C PHE A 127 -13.66 -3.55 -1.73
N THR A 128 -12.58 -2.96 -1.23
CA THR A 128 -12.60 -1.66 -0.56
C THR A 128 -13.10 -0.56 -1.49
N HIS A 129 -12.67 -0.61 -2.74
CA HIS A 129 -13.13 0.30 -3.80
C HIS A 129 -14.47 -0.10 -4.43
N ASN A 130 -15.13 -1.14 -3.91
CA ASN A 130 -16.37 -1.71 -4.45
C ASN A 130 -16.24 -2.22 -5.89
N LEU A 131 -15.07 -2.76 -6.27
CA LEU A 131 -14.76 -3.20 -7.63
C LEU A 131 -14.98 -4.69 -7.87
N CYS A 132 -15.46 -5.46 -6.89
CA CYS A 132 -15.70 -6.90 -7.05
C CYS A 132 -17.15 -7.24 -7.45
N ALA A 133 -18.12 -6.37 -7.14
CA ALA A 133 -19.55 -6.62 -7.32
C ALA A 133 -20.37 -5.33 -7.38
N ALA A 134 -21.64 -5.44 -7.79
CA ALA A 134 -22.52 -4.29 -8.02
C ALA A 134 -22.84 -3.45 -6.77
N THR A 135 -22.90 -4.07 -5.59
CA THR A 135 -23.32 -3.38 -4.36
C THR A 135 -22.22 -3.38 -3.30
N THR A 136 -22.22 -2.34 -2.45
CA THR A 136 -21.27 -2.26 -1.32
C THR A 136 -21.41 -3.47 -0.39
N LEU A 137 -22.63 -3.95 -0.14
CA LEU A 137 -22.86 -5.13 0.71
C LEU A 137 -22.22 -6.39 0.13
N GLN A 138 -22.38 -6.64 -1.18
CA GLN A 138 -21.74 -7.79 -1.84
C GLN A 138 -20.21 -7.71 -1.74
N ASN A 139 -19.62 -6.53 -1.97
CA ASN A 139 -18.17 -6.34 -1.83
C ASN A 139 -17.69 -6.61 -0.39
N ARG A 140 -18.44 -6.17 0.62
CA ARG A 140 -18.11 -6.47 2.02
C ARG A 140 -18.15 -7.98 2.30
N TRP A 141 -19.08 -8.72 1.70
CA TRP A 141 -19.08 -10.18 1.78
C TRP A 141 -17.88 -10.83 1.11
N VAL A 142 -17.48 -10.34 -0.08
CA VAL A 142 -16.23 -10.80 -0.76
C VAL A 142 -15.03 -10.60 0.17
N GLY A 143 -14.87 -9.40 0.74
CA GLY A 143 -13.78 -9.10 1.68
C GLY A 143 -13.81 -9.99 2.93
N ASN A 144 -14.97 -10.16 3.55
CA ASN A 144 -15.11 -11.02 4.73
C ASN A 144 -14.83 -12.49 4.43
N PHE A 145 -15.22 -12.98 3.25
CA PHE A 145 -14.91 -14.35 2.82
C PHE A 145 -13.42 -14.53 2.54
N ALA A 146 -12.80 -13.57 1.83
CA ALA A 146 -11.35 -13.53 1.60
C ALA A 146 -10.53 -13.50 2.90
N ASN A 147 -11.11 -13.01 3.99
CA ASN A 147 -10.47 -12.93 5.30
C ASN A 147 -10.37 -14.29 6.03
N ILE A 148 -11.17 -15.30 5.66
CA ILE A 148 -11.23 -16.58 6.38
C ILE A 148 -9.84 -17.20 6.62
N PRO A 149 -8.93 -17.28 5.62
CA PRO A 149 -7.62 -17.89 5.83
C PRO A 149 -6.68 -17.08 6.73
N LEU A 150 -6.93 -15.79 6.95
CA LEU A 150 -6.05 -14.91 7.73
C LEU A 150 -6.28 -15.02 9.24
N LEU A 151 -7.38 -15.64 9.69
CA LEU A 151 -7.75 -15.87 11.10
C LEU A 151 -7.92 -14.62 11.99
N VAL A 152 -7.56 -13.43 11.50
CA VAL A 152 -7.71 -12.13 12.18
C VAL A 152 -8.67 -11.27 11.35
N PRO A 153 -9.64 -10.57 11.95
CA PRO A 153 -10.65 -9.78 11.23
C PRO A 153 -10.05 -8.49 10.65
N LEU A 154 -9.37 -8.60 9.51
CA LEU A 154 -8.64 -7.51 8.87
C LEU A 154 -9.46 -6.81 7.78
N ALA A 155 -10.37 -7.50 7.09
CA ALA A 155 -11.06 -6.95 5.92
C ALA A 155 -11.72 -5.59 6.19
N GLN A 156 -12.61 -5.48 7.18
CA GLN A 156 -13.33 -4.21 7.43
C GLN A 156 -12.41 -3.11 7.97
N SER A 157 -11.40 -3.47 8.77
CA SER A 157 -10.36 -2.55 9.22
C SER A 157 -9.56 -2.00 8.04
N PHE A 158 -9.14 -2.88 7.14
CA PHE A 158 -8.45 -2.51 5.90
C PHE A 158 -9.31 -1.57 5.07
N ARG A 159 -10.59 -1.89 4.84
CA ARG A 159 -11.50 -1.02 4.10
C ARG A 159 -11.55 0.38 4.69
N ARG A 160 -11.67 0.49 6.00
CA ARG A 160 -11.73 1.79 6.69
C ARG A 160 -10.44 2.58 6.51
N TYR A 161 -9.30 2.01 6.90
CA TYR A 161 -8.02 2.73 6.90
C TYR A 161 -7.53 3.01 5.48
N HIS A 162 -7.78 2.11 4.53
CA HIS A 162 -7.42 2.31 3.13
C HIS A 162 -8.24 3.43 2.48
N LEU A 163 -9.55 3.54 2.77
CA LEU A 163 -10.34 4.70 2.31
C LEU A 163 -9.89 6.01 2.95
N GLU A 164 -9.46 5.97 4.21
CA GLU A 164 -8.87 7.12 4.89
C GLU A 164 -7.55 7.54 4.24
N HIS A 165 -6.68 6.58 3.91
CA HIS A 165 -5.46 6.80 3.13
C HIS A 165 -5.78 7.48 1.81
N HIS A 166 -6.70 6.96 0.99
CA HIS A 166 -7.09 7.60 -0.27
C HIS A 166 -7.70 8.99 -0.10
N THR A 167 -8.40 9.24 1.01
CA THR A 167 -9.00 10.55 1.29
C THR A 167 -7.96 11.58 1.70
N TYR A 168 -6.97 11.16 2.48
CA TYR A 168 -5.96 12.02 3.12
C TYR A 168 -4.53 11.66 2.72
N GLN A 169 -4.33 11.15 1.51
CA GLN A 169 -3.05 10.57 1.07
C GLN A 169 -1.90 11.57 1.25
N GLY A 170 -0.86 11.17 1.97
CA GLY A 170 0.30 12.01 2.25
C GLY A 170 0.05 13.14 3.26
N VAL A 171 -1.16 13.26 3.82
CA VAL A 171 -1.48 14.27 4.84
C VAL A 171 -1.05 13.75 6.21
N TYR A 172 0.00 14.37 6.74
CA TYR A 172 0.55 14.04 8.05
C TYR A 172 -0.50 14.07 9.16
N GLY A 173 -0.53 13.02 9.98
CA GLY A 173 -1.48 12.86 11.10
C GLY A 173 -2.85 12.28 10.71
N TYR A 174 -3.20 12.26 9.41
CA TYR A 174 -4.47 11.70 8.93
C TYR A 174 -4.25 10.39 8.17
N ASP A 175 -3.28 10.37 7.24
CA ASP A 175 -2.92 9.18 6.47
C ASP A 175 -2.37 8.06 7.39
N PRO A 176 -3.05 6.90 7.49
CA PRO A 176 -2.57 5.78 8.31
C PRO A 176 -1.30 5.11 7.76
N ASP A 177 -0.96 5.29 6.48
CA ASP A 177 0.25 4.73 5.88
C ASP A 177 1.52 5.49 6.28
N LEU A 178 1.41 6.75 6.69
CA LEU A 178 2.56 7.53 7.11
C LEU A 178 3.12 7.07 8.47
N PRO A 179 4.45 7.07 8.64
CA PRO A 179 5.07 6.72 9.92
C PRO A 179 4.84 7.79 10.98
N LEU A 180 4.70 7.34 12.23
CA LEU A 180 4.68 8.21 13.39
C LEU A 180 6.07 8.81 13.67
N GLU A 181 6.13 9.96 14.33
CA GLU A 181 7.40 10.63 14.68
C GLU A 181 8.42 9.72 15.37
N TRP A 182 7.94 8.89 16.29
CA TRP A 182 8.82 8.00 17.03
C TRP A 182 9.35 6.87 16.13
N GLU A 183 8.57 6.41 15.14
CA GLU A 183 9.03 5.41 14.15
C GLU A 183 10.14 6.01 13.30
N ILE A 184 9.95 7.24 12.81
CA ILE A 184 10.95 7.98 12.03
C ILE A 184 12.26 8.09 12.82
N LYS A 185 12.19 8.54 14.08
CA LYS A 185 13.37 8.74 14.95
C LYS A 185 14.06 7.43 15.33
N LEU A 186 13.30 6.38 15.60
CA LEU A 186 13.84 5.08 16.06
C LEU A 186 14.51 4.31 14.91
N ILE A 187 13.84 4.26 13.76
CA ILE A 187 14.26 3.47 12.59
C ILE A 187 15.33 4.23 11.80
N GLY A 188 15.08 5.52 11.53
CA GLY A 188 16.00 6.39 10.79
C GLY A 188 16.45 5.80 9.45
N ASN A 189 17.73 5.97 9.13
CA ASN A 189 18.35 5.47 7.89
C ASN A 189 19.01 4.10 8.01
N ASP A 190 18.75 3.35 9.08
CA ASP A 190 19.38 2.05 9.32
C ASP A 190 18.64 0.92 8.54
N PRO A 191 19.32 0.23 7.61
CA PRO A 191 18.69 -0.81 6.79
C PRO A 191 18.25 -2.03 7.61
N VAL A 192 18.96 -2.37 8.69
CA VAL A 192 18.60 -3.51 9.56
C VAL A 192 17.34 -3.18 10.36
N LYS A 193 17.26 -1.97 10.92
CA LYS A 193 16.05 -1.53 11.61
C LYS A 193 14.85 -1.46 10.67
N LYS A 194 15.04 -0.97 9.43
CA LYS A 194 13.99 -0.97 8.39
C LYS A 194 13.52 -2.39 8.07
N PHE A 195 14.44 -3.33 7.90
CA PHE A 195 14.11 -4.74 7.66
C PHE A 195 13.28 -5.34 8.81
N LEU A 196 13.72 -5.18 10.06
CA LEU A 196 12.98 -5.66 11.22
C LEU A 196 11.62 -4.99 11.36
N TRP A 197 11.53 -3.69 11.05
CA TRP A 197 10.28 -2.95 11.05
C TRP A 197 9.29 -3.46 9.99
N LEU A 198 9.77 -3.81 8.78
CA LEU A 198 8.93 -4.38 7.72
C LEU A 198 8.33 -5.74 8.11
N ILE A 199 9.06 -6.57 8.87
CA ILE A 199 8.54 -7.87 9.35
C ILE A 199 7.30 -7.67 10.23
N ILE A 200 7.27 -6.62 11.05
CA ILE A 200 6.17 -6.33 11.97
C ILE A 200 5.17 -5.32 11.42
N TYR A 201 5.27 -4.92 10.14
CA TYR A 201 4.49 -3.82 9.57
C TYR A 201 2.97 -3.99 9.76
N GLY A 202 2.45 -5.20 9.57
CA GLY A 202 1.02 -5.47 9.80
C GLY A 202 0.56 -5.22 11.24
N VAL A 203 1.43 -5.49 12.23
CA VAL A 203 1.15 -5.20 13.65
C VAL A 203 1.27 -3.69 13.92
N MET A 204 2.23 -3.03 13.27
CA MET A 204 2.40 -1.58 13.37
C MET A 204 1.15 -0.81 12.94
N TYR A 205 0.44 -1.29 11.93
CA TYR A 205 -0.82 -0.71 11.47
C TYR A 205 -1.90 -0.66 12.57
N ILE A 206 -1.98 -1.72 13.39
CA ILE A 206 -2.87 -1.76 14.56
C ILE A 206 -2.39 -0.76 15.62
N GLY A 207 -1.08 -0.74 15.91
CA GLY A 207 -0.47 0.17 16.86
C GLY A 207 -0.66 1.65 16.50
N ARG A 208 -0.55 2.00 15.21
CA ARG A 208 -0.78 3.36 14.69
C ARG A 208 -2.22 3.82 14.89
N GLY A 209 -3.20 2.97 14.57
CA GLY A 209 -4.60 3.28 14.79
C GLY A 209 -4.92 3.60 16.26
N LEU A 210 -4.35 2.82 17.19
CA LEU A 210 -4.47 3.06 18.64
C LEU A 210 -3.78 4.37 19.07
N ALA A 211 -2.55 4.61 18.59
CA ALA A 211 -1.78 5.81 18.93
C ALA A 211 -2.43 7.10 18.43
N GLN A 212 -3.10 7.04 17.28
CA GLN A 212 -3.86 8.16 16.70
C GLN A 212 -5.24 8.35 17.36
N GLN A 213 -5.58 7.57 18.40
CA GLN A 213 -6.88 7.59 19.09
C GLN A 213 -8.08 7.48 18.13
N LYS A 214 -7.90 6.80 16.99
CA LYS A 214 -8.98 6.60 16.02
C LYS A 214 -10.02 5.69 16.67
N GLN A 215 -11.25 6.17 16.79
CA GLN A 215 -12.33 5.38 17.39
C GLN A 215 -12.53 4.09 16.61
N LEU A 216 -12.45 2.93 17.25
CA LEU A 216 -12.85 1.65 16.65
C LEU A 216 -14.37 1.71 16.44
N SER A 217 -14.80 1.94 15.20
CA SER A 217 -16.21 1.97 14.80
C SER A 217 -16.48 0.85 13.83
#